data_AF-A0A962RBR7-F1
#
_entry.id   AF-A0A962RBR7-F1
#
_cell.length_a   1.000
_cell.length_b   1.000
_cell.length_c   1.000
_cell.angle_alpha   90.00
_cell.angle_beta   90.00
_cell.angle_gamma   90.00
#
_symmetry.space_group_name_H-M   'P 1'
#
loop_
_entity.id
_entity.type
_entity.pdbx_description
1 polymer ?
#
loop_
_entity_poly.entity_id
_entity_poly.type
_entity_poly.pdbx_seq_one_letter_code
_entity_poly.pdbx_strand_id
1 'polypeptide(L)'
;VAQETTIDGLRLDDIATAIRTILEPFPSGSVGFNLLSVVMDADGNTAVDWRYTGGLIDGEMAAPAATANLAEPGGSVIAAVVSYQHAPLFGLFSPMRFSEVALSKPRRVSVIPRIDDD
;
A
#
# COMPACT_ATOMS: atom_id res chain seq x y z
N VAL A 1 0.05 3.59 -21.05
CA VAL A 1 -0.03 3.19 -19.63
C VAL A 1 -0.22 1.69 -19.60
N ALA A 2 0.83 0.93 -19.30
CA ALA A 2 0.75 -0.53 -19.21
C ALA A 2 0.28 -0.89 -17.79
N GLN A 3 -0.79 -1.68 -17.68
CA GLN A 3 -1.25 -2.20 -16.40
C GLN A 3 -0.66 -3.59 -16.22
N GLU A 4 0.00 -3.81 -15.10
CA GLU A 4 0.70 -5.06 -14.81
C GLU A 4 -0.28 -6.14 -14.34
N THR A 5 0.04 -7.40 -14.65
CA THR A 5 -0.78 -8.57 -14.29
C THR A 5 -0.19 -9.39 -13.14
N THR A 6 1.04 -9.10 -12.74
CA THR A 6 1.78 -9.75 -11.64
C THR A 6 2.60 -8.68 -10.91
N ILE A 7 3.11 -8.99 -9.72
CA ILE A 7 4.08 -8.10 -9.04
C ILE A 7 5.22 -8.93 -8.48
N ASP A 8 6.42 -8.36 -8.40
CA ASP A 8 7.60 -9.00 -7.83
C ASP A 8 8.25 -8.06 -6.80
N GLY A 9 9.25 -8.56 -6.07
CA GLY A 9 9.99 -7.78 -5.08
C GLY A 9 10.65 -6.53 -5.67
N LEU A 10 11.23 -6.61 -6.87
CA LEU A 10 11.93 -5.49 -7.50
C LEU A 10 10.97 -4.34 -7.83
N ARG A 11 9.77 -4.65 -8.32
CA ARG A 11 8.72 -3.65 -8.59
C ARG A 11 8.18 -3.03 -7.31
N LEU A 12 8.06 -3.82 -6.23
CA LEU A 12 7.67 -3.30 -4.92
C LEU A 12 8.73 -2.35 -4.35
N ASP A 13 10.02 -2.67 -4.54
CA ASP A 13 11.14 -1.80 -4.18
C ASP A 13 11.18 -0.51 -5.02
N ASP A 14 10.87 -0.59 -6.32
CA ASP A 14 10.72 0.58 -7.18
C ASP A 14 9.59 1.50 -6.70
N ILE A 15 8.44 0.93 -6.32
CA ILE A 15 7.33 1.69 -5.74
C ILE A 15 7.76 2.33 -4.40
N ALA A 16 8.47 1.59 -3.54
CA ALA A 16 8.97 2.12 -2.27
C ALA A 16 9.94 3.29 -2.49
N THR A 17 10.79 3.19 -3.51
CA THR A 17 11.71 4.25 -3.91
C THR A 17 10.93 5.48 -4.38
N ALA A 18 9.94 5.29 -5.26
CA ALA A 18 9.09 6.38 -5.73
C ALA A 18 8.35 7.10 -4.58
N ILE A 19 7.80 6.34 -3.61
CA ILE A 19 7.14 6.91 -2.42
C ILE A 19 8.11 7.82 -1.64
N ARG A 20 9.37 7.38 -1.46
CA ARG A 20 10.39 8.17 -0.76
C ARG A 20 10.80 9.41 -1.55
N THR A 21 10.95 9.29 -2.86
CA THR A 21 11.34 10.40 -3.75
C THR A 21 10.27 11.49 -3.82
N ILE A 22 8.98 11.15 -3.78
CA ILE A 22 7.89 12.15 -3.78
C ILE A 22 7.99 13.11 -2.59
N LEU A 23 8.56 12.67 -1.48
CA LEU A 23 8.74 13.51 -0.29
C LEU A 23 9.97 14.41 -0.38
N GLU A 24 10.83 14.28 -1.38
CA GLU A 24 11.97 15.18 -1.53
C GLU A 24 11.51 16.65 -1.75
N PRO A 25 12.16 17.63 -1.09
CA PRO A 25 13.39 17.54 -0.30
C PRO A 25 13.19 17.29 1.20
N PHE A 26 11.98 16.91 1.64
CA PHE A 26 11.71 16.62 3.04
C PHE A 26 12.29 15.26 3.47
N PRO A 27 12.61 15.09 4.77
CA PRO A 27 13.15 13.82 5.27
C PRO A 27 12.15 12.68 5.03
N SER A 28 12.53 11.72 4.19
CA SER A 28 11.71 10.53 3.90
C SER A 28 11.76 9.49 5.02
N GLY A 29 12.66 9.65 6.01
CA GLY A 29 12.79 8.74 7.15
C GLY A 29 11.54 8.63 8.01
N SER A 30 10.61 9.59 7.92
CA SER A 30 9.33 9.56 8.66
C SER A 30 8.13 9.09 7.82
N VAL A 31 8.39 8.53 6.62
CA VAL A 31 7.35 7.87 5.81
C VAL A 31 7.24 6.40 6.19
N GLY A 32 6.02 5.90 6.21
CA GLY A 32 5.68 4.50 6.27
C GLY A 32 4.67 4.16 5.19
N PHE A 33 4.79 2.99 4.55
CA PHE A 33 3.83 2.54 3.54
C PHE A 33 3.47 1.05 3.69
N ASN A 34 2.20 0.72 3.45
CA ASN A 34 1.67 -0.64 3.46
C ASN A 34 0.91 -0.85 2.15
N LEU A 35 1.51 -1.66 1.28
CA LEU A 35 0.94 -2.10 0.03
C LEU A 35 0.40 -3.51 0.23
N LEU A 36 -0.85 -3.74 -0.13
CA LEU A 36 -1.47 -5.05 0.10
C LEU A 36 -2.50 -5.38 -0.97
N SER A 37 -2.58 -6.66 -1.30
CA SER A 37 -3.65 -7.24 -2.11
C SER A 37 -4.64 -7.93 -1.18
N VAL A 38 -5.90 -7.48 -1.19
CA VAL A 38 -7.00 -8.16 -0.49
C VAL A 38 -7.79 -8.95 -1.51
N VAL A 39 -7.85 -10.26 -1.35
CA VAL A 39 -8.70 -11.16 -2.15
C VAL A 39 -10.01 -11.43 -1.42
N MET A 40 -11.06 -11.72 -2.18
CA MET A 40 -12.32 -12.24 -1.65
C MET A 40 -12.58 -13.64 -2.21
N ASP A 41 -12.82 -14.60 -1.33
CA ASP A 41 -13.18 -15.96 -1.72
C ASP A 41 -14.62 -16.05 -2.26
N ALA A 42 -15.03 -17.24 -2.69
CA ALA A 42 -16.37 -17.47 -3.24
C ALA A 42 -17.49 -17.30 -2.19
N ASP A 43 -17.16 -17.46 -0.91
CA ASP A 43 -18.09 -17.34 0.23
C ASP A 43 -18.20 -15.89 0.73
N GLY A 44 -17.45 -14.96 0.13
CA GLY A 44 -17.43 -13.54 0.45
C GLY A 44 -16.46 -13.16 1.58
N ASN A 45 -15.62 -14.08 2.06
CA ASN A 45 -14.62 -13.78 3.06
C ASN A 45 -13.40 -13.13 2.42
N THR A 46 -12.88 -12.09 3.06
CA THR A 46 -11.69 -11.38 2.59
C THR A 46 -10.42 -11.86 3.30
N ALA A 47 -9.34 -12.03 2.54
CA ALA A 47 -8.01 -12.34 3.07
C ALA A 47 -6.94 -11.47 2.41
N VAL A 48 -5.81 -11.26 3.09
CA VAL A 48 -4.64 -10.62 2.48
C VAL A 48 -3.86 -11.68 1.72
N ASP A 49 -3.71 -11.49 0.41
CA ASP A 49 -2.95 -12.38 -0.47
C ASP A 49 -1.45 -12.12 -0.35
N TRP A 50 -1.04 -10.87 -0.52
CA TRP A 50 0.32 -10.43 -0.23
C TRP A 50 0.33 -9.05 0.42
N ARG A 51 1.40 -8.80 1.17
CA ARG A 51 1.66 -7.54 1.86
C ARG A 51 3.12 -7.16 1.68
N TYR A 52 3.35 -5.88 1.45
CA TYR A 52 4.68 -5.29 1.39
C TYR A 52 4.66 -3.97 2.16
N THR A 53 5.41 -3.95 3.26
CA THR A 53 5.48 -2.82 4.20
C THR A 53 6.89 -2.29 4.29
N GLY A 54 7.02 -1.00 4.58
CA GLY A 54 8.32 -0.40 4.84
C GLY A 54 8.22 0.98 5.49
N GLY A 55 9.36 1.45 5.99
CA GLY A 55 9.48 2.74 6.66
C GLY A 55 8.94 2.73 8.10
N LEU A 56 8.60 3.91 8.61
CA LEU A 56 8.09 4.13 9.96
C LEU A 56 6.57 3.89 10.00
N ILE A 57 6.17 2.63 9.92
CA ILE A 57 4.82 2.21 10.26
C ILE A 57 4.83 1.63 11.67
N ASP A 58 3.94 2.17 12.50
CA ASP A 58 3.62 1.57 13.79
C ASP A 58 2.76 0.30 13.54
N GLY A 59 3.40 -0.87 13.56
CA GLY A 59 2.76 -2.19 13.57
C GLY A 59 2.21 -2.71 12.23
N GLU A 60 1.60 -3.91 12.27
CA GLU A 60 0.78 -4.40 11.17
C GLU A 60 -0.46 -3.50 11.05
N MET A 61 -0.46 -2.59 10.07
CA MET A 61 -1.71 -1.92 9.69
C MET A 61 -2.66 -2.97 9.09
N ALA A 62 -3.82 -3.12 9.73
CA ALA A 62 -4.93 -3.88 9.16
C ALA A 62 -5.26 -3.37 7.75
N ALA A 63 -5.76 -4.25 6.89
CA ALA A 63 -6.29 -3.82 5.60
C ALA A 63 -7.42 -2.79 5.84
N PRO A 64 -7.46 -1.67 5.10
CA PRO A 64 -8.52 -0.69 5.25
C PRO A 64 -9.88 -1.35 5.08
N ALA A 65 -10.84 -1.13 5.99
CA ALA A 65 -12.15 -1.78 5.93
C ALA A 65 -12.88 -1.60 4.57
N ALA A 66 -12.60 -0.50 3.88
CA ALA A 66 -13.11 -0.22 2.54
C ALA A 66 -12.65 -1.22 1.45
N THR A 67 -11.58 -1.99 1.66
CA THR A 67 -11.18 -3.06 0.73
C THR A 67 -12.25 -4.14 0.63
N ALA A 68 -12.92 -4.48 1.74
CA ALA A 68 -13.97 -5.48 1.76
C ALA A 68 -15.22 -5.06 0.97
N ASN A 69 -15.50 -3.75 0.91
CA ASN A 69 -16.63 -3.22 0.14
C ASN A 69 -16.37 -3.15 -1.37
N LEU A 70 -15.10 -3.22 -1.79
CA LEU A 70 -14.69 -3.09 -3.19
C LEU A 70 -14.31 -4.43 -3.83
N ALA A 71 -13.95 -5.41 -3.02
CA ALA A 71 -13.63 -6.75 -3.50
C ALA A 71 -14.91 -7.48 -3.90
N GLU A 72 -14.79 -8.29 -4.96
CA GLU A 72 -15.86 -9.16 -5.46
C GLU A 72 -15.37 -10.61 -5.34
N PRO A 73 -16.27 -11.59 -5.17
CA PRO A 73 -15.88 -13.00 -5.09
C PRO A 73 -14.99 -13.43 -6.27
N GLY A 74 -13.83 -14.00 -5.95
CA GLY A 74 -12.81 -14.39 -6.94
C GLY A 74 -11.93 -13.25 -7.48
N GLY A 75 -12.06 -12.05 -6.93
CA GLY A 75 -11.28 -10.88 -7.29
C GLY A 75 -10.42 -10.34 -6.15
N SER A 76 -9.61 -9.32 -6.46
CA SER A 76 -8.82 -8.60 -5.47
C SER A 76 -8.96 -7.07 -5.57
N VAL A 77 -8.57 -6.42 -4.48
CA VAL A 77 -8.40 -4.98 -4.37
C VAL A 77 -6.99 -4.71 -3.88
N ILE A 78 -6.28 -3.86 -4.61
CA ILE A 78 -4.98 -3.35 -4.17
C ILE A 78 -5.22 -2.12 -3.31
N ALA A 79 -4.66 -2.13 -2.11
CA ALA A 79 -4.64 -0.98 -1.21
C ALA A 79 -3.21 -0.50 -1.01
N ALA A 80 -3.02 0.82 -1.15
CA ALA A 80 -1.82 1.52 -0.75
C ALA A 80 -2.16 2.43 0.41
N VAL A 81 -1.55 2.20 1.57
CA VAL A 81 -1.67 3.05 2.74
C VAL A 81 -0.33 3.72 2.97
N VAL A 82 -0.28 5.04 2.98
CA VAL A 82 0.94 5.82 3.22
C VAL A 82 0.72 6.73 4.42
N SER A 83 1.65 6.72 5.36
CA SER A 83 1.67 7.61 6.53
C SER A 83 2.96 8.39 6.52
N TYR A 84 2.88 9.70 6.76
CA TYR A 84 4.04 10.58 6.87
C TYR A 84 3.92 11.44 8.12
N GLN A 85 4.94 11.41 8.97
CA GLN A 85 5.04 12.31 10.12
C GLN A 85 5.88 13.53 9.74
N HIS A 86 5.22 14.69 9.69
CA HIS A 86 5.86 15.98 9.50
C HIS A 86 6.21 16.61 10.85
N ALA A 87 7.48 16.94 11.06
CA ALA A 87 7.94 17.74 12.19
C ALA A 87 8.23 19.17 11.70
N PRO A 88 7.42 20.17 12.09
CA PRO A 88 7.65 21.56 11.72
C PRO A 88 9.01 22.05 12.23
N LEU A 89 9.73 22.80 11.40
CA LEU A 89 11.04 23.36 11.74
C LEU A 89 10.99 24.33 12.93
N PHE A 90 9.86 25.02 13.08
CA PHE A 90 9.62 25.95 14.18
C PHE A 90 8.59 25.32 15.11
N GLY A 91 8.89 25.27 16.41
CA GLY A 91 8.05 24.65 17.44
C GLY A 91 6.72 25.37 17.74
N LEU A 92 6.16 26.09 16.76
CA LEU A 92 4.81 26.65 16.84
C LEU A 92 3.73 25.55 16.80
N PHE A 93 4.04 24.38 16.23
CA PHE A 93 3.09 23.28 16.10
C PHE A 93 3.74 21.96 16.51
N SER A 94 2.94 21.07 17.10
CA SER A 94 3.32 19.68 17.34
C SER A 94 3.54 18.93 16.01
N PRO A 95 4.31 17.82 16.00
CA PRO A 95 4.39 16.95 14.83
C PRO A 95 3.00 16.54 14.35
N MET A 96 2.78 16.62 13.04
CA MET A 96 1.51 16.27 12.39
C MET A 96 1.70 14.98 11.59
N ARG A 97 0.69 14.11 11.63
CA ARG A 97 0.67 12.89 10.83
C ARG A 97 -0.31 13.06 9.68
N PHE A 98 0.18 12.86 8.47
CA PHE A 98 -0.62 12.74 7.26
C PHE A 98 -0.78 11.27 6.94
N SER A 99 -1.97 10.86 6.53
CA SER A 99 -2.26 9.49 6.10
C SER A 99 -3.11 9.53 4.85
N GLU A 100 -2.78 8.69 3.89
CA GLU A 100 -3.50 8.52 2.63
C GLU A 100 -3.78 7.04 2.39
N VAL A 101 -4.98 6.75 1.92
CA VAL A 101 -5.40 5.42 1.51
C VAL A 101 -5.89 5.50 0.07
N ALA A 102 -5.23 4.77 -0.82
CA ALA A 102 -5.65 4.58 -2.20
C ALA A 102 -6.07 3.13 -2.42
N LEU A 103 -7.22 2.92 -3.07
CA LEU A 103 -7.79 1.62 -3.36
C LEU A 103 -8.01 1.48 -4.86
N SER A 104 -7.69 0.32 -5.42
CA SER A 104 -7.94 0.06 -6.84
C SER A 104 -8.26 -1.41 -7.11
N LYS A 105 -9.18 -1.64 -8.06
CA LYS A 105 -9.43 -2.97 -8.62
C LYS A 105 -8.48 -3.20 -9.82
N PRO A 106 -7.82 -4.36 -9.90
CA PRO A 106 -7.17 -4.79 -11.13
C PRO A 106 -8.16 -4.82 -12.31
N ARG A 107 -7.73 -4.43 -13.52
CA ARG A 107 -8.62 -4.43 -14.71
C ARG A 107 -8.30 -5.49 -15.77
N ARG A 108 -7.11 -6.10 -15.70
CA ARG A 108 -6.64 -7.09 -16.69
C ARG A 108 -6.70 -8.53 -16.18
N VAL A 109 -6.70 -8.69 -14.87
CA VAL A 109 -6.74 -9.96 -14.13
C VAL A 109 -7.67 -9.76 -12.95
N SER A 110 -8.26 -10.83 -12.42
CA SER A 110 -9.11 -10.72 -11.22
C SER A 110 -8.26 -10.51 -9.96
N VAL A 111 -7.05 -11.05 -9.94
CA VAL A 111 -6.07 -10.97 -8.83
C VAL A 111 -4.69 -10.68 -9.41
N ILE A 112 -3.93 -9.80 -8.77
CA ILE A 112 -2.51 -9.57 -9.11
C ILE A 112 -1.67 -10.43 -8.17
N PRO A 113 -1.18 -11.60 -8.60
CA PRO A 113 -0.34 -12.45 -7.76
C PRO A 113 1.06 -11.84 -7.61
N ARG A 114 1.67 -12.10 -6.46
CA ARG A 114 3.09 -11.85 -6.22
C ARG A 114 3.91 -13.05 -6.71
N ILE A 115 4.91 -12.80 -7.53
CA ILE A 115 5.87 -13.79 -8.04
C ILE A 115 7.25 -13.33 -7.57
N ASP A 116 7.83 -14.04 -6.62
CA ASP A 116 9.23 -13.86 -6.24
C ASP A 116 10.04 -14.94 -6.97
N ASP A 117 11.10 -14.57 -7.69
CA ASP A 117 12.06 -15.54 -8.26
C ASP A 117 12.91 -16.11 -7.11
N ASP A 118 12.96 -17.44 -6.98
CA ASP A 118 13.85 -18.20 -6.06
C ASP A 118 15.33 -18.10 -6.48
#